data_AF-A0AAW9KMI7-F1
#
_entry.id   AF-A0AAW9KMI7-F1
#
_cell.length_a   1.000
_cell.length_b   1.000
_cell.length_c   1.000
_cell.angle_alpha   90.00
_cell.angle_beta   90.00
_cell.angle_gamma   90.00
#
_symmetry.space_group_name_H-M   'P 1'
#
loop_
_entity.id
_entity.type
_entity.pdbx_description
1 polymer ?
#
loop_
_entity_poly.entity_id
_entity_poly.type
_entity_poly.pdbx_seq_one_letter_code
_entity_poly.pdbx_strand_id
1 'polypeptide(L)'
;PAIKFMKKIANRDFESITVGDGDTLSLGNKTLQFISAPFLHWPDSIYTYVPEDEVLITCDSFGSHYSSEAIINSKVENKDHYMDALKYYFDCIFGPYKPYVLKAIKKIENLKIDMILPGHGPVLVEEPMKIVETYRQWS
;
A
#
# COMPACT_ATOMS: atom_id res chain seq x y z
N PRO A 1 -13.83 10.12 5.92
CA PRO A 1 -14.58 9.86 4.66
C PRO A 1 -15.08 8.41 4.59
N ALA A 2 -14.18 7.44 4.80
CA ALA A 2 -14.43 5.99 4.79
C ALA A 2 -15.74 5.56 5.46
N ILE A 3 -15.91 5.87 6.75
CA ILE A 3 -17.07 5.40 7.55
C ILE A 3 -18.39 5.91 6.99
N LYS A 4 -18.42 7.16 6.47
CA LYS A 4 -19.61 7.70 5.82
C LYS A 4 -19.96 6.92 4.56
N PHE A 5 -18.97 6.52 3.77
CA PHE A 5 -19.19 5.66 2.58
C PHE A 5 -19.60 4.25 2.98
N MET A 6 -18.96 3.64 3.98
CA MET A 6 -19.28 2.29 4.45
C MET A 6 -20.72 2.18 4.94
N LYS A 7 -21.23 3.17 5.69
CA LYS A 7 -22.64 3.19 6.10
C LYS A 7 -23.60 3.18 4.90
N LYS A 8 -23.23 3.88 3.81
CA LYS A 8 -24.03 3.92 2.58
C LYS A 8 -23.93 2.64 1.76
N ILE A 9 -22.73 2.08 1.62
CA ILE A 9 -22.48 0.83 0.91
C ILE A 9 -23.16 -0.36 1.61
N ALA A 10 -23.02 -0.45 2.93
CA ALA A 10 -23.59 -1.54 3.71
C ALA A 10 -25.11 -1.39 3.96
N ASN A 11 -25.68 -0.21 3.66
CA ASN A 11 -27.07 0.15 3.96
C ASN A 11 -27.48 -0.10 5.42
N ARG A 12 -26.55 0.08 6.35
CA ARG A 12 -26.73 -0.06 7.80
C ARG A 12 -25.63 0.73 8.53
N ASP A 13 -25.81 0.95 9.83
CA ASP A 13 -24.70 1.39 10.67
C ASP A 13 -23.56 0.37 10.60
N PHE A 14 -22.35 0.88 10.41
CA PHE A 14 -21.16 0.07 10.24
C PHE A 14 -20.33 0.15 11.50
N GLU A 15 -20.30 -0.95 12.26
CA GLU A 15 -19.42 -1.11 13.43
C GLU A 15 -17.98 -0.87 13.01
N SER A 16 -17.38 0.20 13.53
CA SER A 16 -16.10 0.69 13.05
C SER A 16 -15.33 1.42 14.14
N ILE A 17 -14.01 1.37 14.01
CA ILE A 17 -13.07 2.17 14.77
C ILE A 17 -12.46 3.17 13.80
N THR A 18 -12.57 4.47 14.12
CA THR A 18 -11.93 5.52 13.31
C THR A 18 -10.46 5.61 13.69
N VAL A 19 -9.58 5.72 12.70
CA VAL A 19 -8.14 5.94 12.90
C VAL A 19 -7.71 7.19 12.14
N GLY A 20 -6.81 7.95 12.75
CA GLY A 20 -6.09 9.08 12.18
C GLY A 20 -4.66 8.72 11.79
N ASP A 21 -3.91 9.73 11.32
CA ASP A 21 -2.50 9.59 11.00
C ASP A 21 -1.68 9.40 12.29
N GLY A 22 -0.92 8.30 12.37
CA GLY A 22 -0.09 7.97 13.53
C GLY A 22 -0.80 7.22 14.66
N ASP A 23 -2.12 6.99 14.55
CA ASP A 23 -2.85 6.17 15.51
C ASP A 23 -2.32 4.73 15.50
N THR A 24 -2.47 4.05 16.63
CA THR A 24 -2.01 2.67 16.80
C THR A 24 -3.08 1.78 17.41
N LEU A 25 -3.02 0.48 17.09
CA LEU A 25 -3.84 -0.56 17.69
C LEU A 25 -2.96 -1.74 18.10
N SER A 26 -2.91 -2.06 19.39
CA SER A 26 -2.20 -3.25 19.88
C SER A 26 -3.05 -4.50 19.66
N LEU A 27 -2.40 -5.56 19.16
CA LEU A 27 -2.93 -6.91 19.05
C LEU A 27 -2.37 -7.84 20.15
N GLY A 28 -1.72 -7.26 21.18
CA GLY A 28 -1.01 -7.97 22.24
C GLY A 28 0.48 -8.13 21.91
N ASN A 29 0.82 -8.95 20.90
CA ASN A 29 2.21 -9.21 20.49
C ASN A 29 2.66 -8.41 19.26
N LYS A 30 1.76 -7.66 18.64
CA LYS A 30 2.01 -6.82 17.45
C LYS A 30 1.28 -5.50 17.59
N THR A 31 1.75 -4.49 16.88
CA THR A 31 1.13 -3.17 16.84
C THR A 31 0.81 -2.82 15.39
N LEU A 32 -0.44 -2.43 15.13
CA LEU A 32 -0.82 -1.81 13.86
C LEU A 32 -0.63 -0.30 14.00
N GLN A 33 0.22 0.30 13.19
CA GLN A 33 0.38 1.75 13.07
C GLN A 33 -0.25 2.23 11.77
N PHE A 34 -1.18 3.18 11.86
CA PHE A 34 -1.94 3.67 10.71
C PHE A 34 -1.30 4.93 10.13
N ILE A 35 -1.09 4.94 8.82
CA ILE A 35 -0.50 6.05 8.08
C ILE A 35 -1.50 6.51 7.04
N SER A 36 -2.01 7.73 7.19
CA SER A 36 -2.99 8.29 6.27
C SER A 36 -2.35 8.55 4.90
N ALA A 37 -2.92 7.96 3.86
CA ALA A 37 -2.45 8.07 2.48
C ALA A 37 -3.59 8.51 1.53
N PRO A 38 -4.33 9.58 1.84
CA PRO A 38 -5.53 9.95 1.08
C PRO A 38 -5.21 10.27 -0.38
N PHE A 39 -6.16 9.94 -1.26
CA PHE A 39 -6.06 10.06 -2.71
C PHE A 39 -5.05 9.11 -3.36
N LEU A 40 -4.72 7.99 -2.71
CA LEU A 40 -3.89 6.90 -3.26
C LEU A 40 -4.63 5.57 -3.29
N HIS A 41 -5.61 5.37 -4.20
CA HIS A 41 -6.17 6.36 -5.13
C HIS A 41 -7.54 6.90 -4.69
N TRP A 42 -8.02 6.47 -3.52
CA TRP A 42 -9.29 6.91 -2.93
C TRP A 42 -9.07 7.88 -1.77
N PRO A 43 -10.05 8.75 -1.45
CA PRO A 43 -9.96 9.73 -0.36
C PRO A 43 -9.82 9.12 1.05
N ASP A 44 -9.99 7.81 1.19
CA ASP A 44 -9.90 7.05 2.43
C ASP A 44 -8.76 6.04 2.51
N SER A 45 -7.83 6.06 1.54
CA SER A 45 -6.66 5.19 1.55
C SER A 45 -5.78 5.38 2.79
N ILE A 46 -5.38 4.26 3.40
CA ILE A 46 -4.56 4.17 4.61
C ILE A 46 -3.54 3.06 4.39
N TYR A 47 -2.29 3.28 4.82
CA TYR A 47 -1.32 2.19 4.99
C TYR A 47 -1.31 1.72 6.44
N THR A 48 -1.01 0.44 6.65
CA THR A 48 -0.82 -0.13 7.98
C THR A 48 0.60 -0.67 8.09
N TYR A 49 1.37 -0.14 9.03
CA TYR A 49 2.72 -0.59 9.33
C TYR A 49 2.71 -1.46 10.59
N VAL A 50 3.46 -2.55 10.58
CA VAL A 50 3.64 -3.46 11.71
C VAL A 50 5.12 -3.42 12.13
N PRO A 51 5.49 -2.60 13.13
CA PRO A 51 6.89 -2.36 13.48
C PRO A 51 7.65 -3.61 13.89
N GLU A 52 6.99 -4.54 14.58
CA GLU A 52 7.62 -5.76 15.09
C GLU A 52 8.05 -6.73 13.99
N ASP A 53 7.41 -6.65 12.81
CA ASP A 53 7.74 -7.47 11.63
C ASP A 53 8.37 -6.67 10.50
N GLU A 54 8.49 -5.34 10.66
CA GLU A 54 9.01 -4.43 9.63
C GLU A 54 8.23 -4.55 8.30
N VAL A 55 6.91 -4.74 8.44
CA VAL A 55 5.96 -5.01 7.36
C VAL A 55 5.08 -3.79 7.10
N LEU A 56 4.96 -3.37 5.84
CA LEU A 56 4.05 -2.31 5.40
C LEU A 56 2.95 -2.86 4.50
N ILE A 57 1.70 -2.75 4.92
CA ILE A 57 0.51 -3.13 4.15
C ILE A 57 -0.05 -1.89 3.46
N THR A 58 -0.10 -1.92 2.13
CA THR A 58 -0.30 -0.70 1.32
C THR A 58 -1.56 -0.71 0.45
N CYS A 59 -2.28 -1.84 0.41
CA CYS A 59 -3.42 -2.01 -0.48
C CYS A 59 -2.99 -1.71 -1.93
N ASP A 60 -3.58 -0.72 -2.60
CA ASP A 60 -3.31 -0.43 -4.00
C ASP A 60 -1.88 0.03 -4.28
N SER A 61 -1.25 0.76 -3.36
CA SER A 61 0.07 1.35 -3.60
C SER A 61 1.16 0.30 -3.72
N PHE A 62 2.07 0.52 -4.66
CA PHE A 62 3.20 -0.37 -4.99
C PHE A 62 2.78 -1.76 -5.51
N GLY A 63 1.49 -1.97 -5.73
CA GLY A 63 0.93 -3.19 -6.32
C GLY A 63 0.94 -3.17 -7.84
N SER A 64 0.49 -4.29 -8.41
CA SER A 64 0.32 -4.45 -9.85
C SER A 64 -0.79 -5.45 -10.17
N HIS A 65 -1.46 -5.30 -11.30
CA HIS A 65 -2.32 -6.35 -11.84
C HIS A 65 -1.49 -7.41 -12.58
N TYR A 66 -0.69 -8.16 -11.81
CA TYR A 66 0.16 -9.24 -12.32
C TYR A 66 -0.21 -10.55 -11.60
N SER A 67 -0.73 -11.51 -12.36
CA SER A 67 -1.05 -12.84 -11.82
C SER A 67 0.18 -13.74 -11.94
N SER A 68 0.53 -14.39 -10.85
CA SER A 68 1.62 -15.36 -10.78
C SER A 68 1.33 -16.38 -9.69
N GLU A 69 1.69 -17.64 -9.92
CA GLU A 69 1.74 -18.65 -8.86
C GLU A 69 2.81 -18.31 -7.80
N ALA A 70 3.79 -17.48 -8.18
CA ALA A 70 4.75 -16.90 -7.24
C ALA A 70 4.07 -15.82 -6.40
N ILE A 71 3.78 -16.14 -5.14
CA ILE A 71 3.21 -15.23 -4.14
C ILE A 71 4.12 -14.02 -3.87
N ILE A 72 5.44 -14.22 -3.97
CA ILE A 72 6.47 -13.23 -3.62
C ILE A 72 7.28 -12.82 -4.85
N ASN A 73 7.71 -11.55 -4.90
CA ASN A 73 8.38 -10.98 -6.07
C ASN A 73 9.72 -11.66 -6.40
N SER A 74 10.43 -12.17 -5.39
CA SER A 74 11.69 -12.92 -5.56
C SER A 74 11.54 -14.25 -6.32
N LYS A 75 10.31 -14.75 -6.44
CA LYS A 75 9.98 -16.00 -7.16
C LYS A 75 9.29 -15.75 -8.50
N VAL A 76 9.08 -14.49 -8.88
CA VAL A 76 8.56 -14.15 -10.20
C VAL A 76 9.63 -14.44 -11.25
N GLU A 77 9.34 -15.38 -12.15
CA GLU A 77 10.29 -15.81 -13.18
C GLU A 77 10.48 -14.72 -14.27
N ASN A 78 9.38 -14.12 -14.74
CA ASN A 78 9.42 -13.09 -15.76
C ASN A 78 9.33 -11.68 -15.14
N LYS A 79 10.48 -11.20 -14.64
CA LYS A 79 10.59 -9.89 -13.97
C LYS A 79 10.26 -8.73 -14.91
N ASP A 80 10.61 -8.81 -16.19
CA ASP A 80 10.33 -7.74 -17.16
C ASP A 80 8.82 -7.56 -17.36
N HIS A 81 8.09 -8.66 -17.55
CA HIS A 81 6.64 -8.60 -17.68
C HIS A 81 5.94 -8.12 -16.40
N TYR A 82 6.49 -8.45 -15.22
CA TYR A 82 6.01 -7.88 -13.95
C TYR A 82 6.22 -6.36 -13.90
N MET A 83 7.38 -5.86 -14.34
CA MET A 83 7.66 -4.43 -14.38
C MET A 83 6.76 -3.69 -15.38
N ASP A 84 6.43 -4.29 -16.53
CA ASP A 84 5.46 -3.74 -17.48
C ASP A 84 4.07 -3.62 -16.85
N ALA A 85 3.62 -4.67 -16.14
CA ALA A 85 2.33 -4.67 -15.43
C ALA A 85 2.29 -3.64 -14.29
N LEU A 86 3.39 -3.49 -13.54
CA LEU A 86 3.56 -2.48 -12.50
C LEU A 86 3.49 -1.06 -13.08
N LYS A 87 4.16 -0.81 -14.21
CA LYS A 87 4.14 0.48 -14.91
C LYS A 87 2.75 0.81 -15.43
N TYR A 88 2.08 -0.16 -16.06
CA TYR A 88 0.71 0.00 -16.52
C TYR A 88 -0.25 0.33 -15.37
N TYR A 89 -0.15 -0.39 -14.25
CA TYR A 89 -0.94 -0.13 -13.04
C TYR A 89 -0.72 1.30 -12.53
N PHE A 90 0.54 1.73 -12.43
CA PHE A 90 0.86 3.09 -12.02
C PHE A 90 0.27 4.14 -12.96
N ASP A 91 0.48 4.01 -14.27
CA ASP A 91 0.02 5.02 -15.24
C ASP A 91 -1.50 5.17 -15.26
N CYS A 92 -2.23 4.04 -15.14
CA CYS A 92 -3.68 4.05 -15.16
C CYS A 92 -4.32 4.52 -13.85
N ILE A 93 -3.71 4.21 -12.69
CA ILE A 93 -4.34 4.43 -11.39
C ILE A 93 -3.70 5.61 -10.64
N PHE A 94 -2.37 5.67 -10.58
CA PHE A 94 -1.63 6.66 -9.80
C PHE A 94 -1.12 7.85 -10.61
N GLY A 95 -1.12 7.76 -11.95
CA GLY A 95 -0.71 8.84 -12.85
C GLY A 95 -1.33 10.21 -12.54
N PRO A 96 -2.63 10.30 -12.20
CA PRO A 96 -3.26 11.57 -11.77
C PRO A 96 -2.89 12.05 -10.35
N TYR A 97 -2.30 11.19 -9.52
CA TYR A 97 -2.09 11.40 -8.09
C TYR A 97 -0.61 11.54 -7.68
N LYS A 98 0.31 11.75 -8.64
CA LYS A 98 1.76 11.84 -8.41
C LYS A 98 2.18 12.70 -7.20
N PRO A 99 1.65 13.93 -6.98
CA PRO A 99 2.01 14.71 -5.80
C PRO A 99 1.61 14.04 -4.47
N TYR A 100 0.55 13.25 -4.46
CA TYR A 100 0.13 12.47 -3.29
C TYR A 100 1.02 11.23 -3.10
N VAL A 101 1.48 10.60 -4.19
CA VAL A 101 2.44 9.49 -4.12
C VAL A 101 3.71 9.97 -3.43
N LEU A 102 4.30 11.09 -3.86
CA LEU A 102 5.50 11.66 -3.24
C LEU A 102 5.29 12.01 -1.76
N LYS A 103 4.13 12.54 -1.38
CA LYS A 103 3.79 12.81 0.02
C LYS A 103 3.70 11.54 0.86
N ALA A 104 3.09 10.47 0.33
CA ALA A 104 3.00 9.21 1.05
C ALA A 104 4.36 8.52 1.18
N ILE A 105 5.20 8.57 0.14
CA ILE A 105 6.57 8.06 0.20
C ILE A 105 7.36 8.79 1.31
N LYS A 106 7.23 10.11 1.42
CA LYS A 106 7.88 10.88 2.49
C LYS A 106 7.47 10.43 3.90
N LYS A 107 6.23 9.94 4.08
CA LYS A 107 5.77 9.44 5.38
C LYS A 107 6.40 8.10 5.78
N ILE A 108 6.82 7.29 4.80
CA ILE A 108 7.36 5.95 5.04
C ILE A 108 8.88 5.87 4.90
N GLU A 109 9.55 6.92 4.42
CA GLU A 109 10.98 6.88 4.07
C GLU A 109 11.93 6.64 5.26
N ASN A 110 11.47 6.90 6.48
CA ASN A 110 12.24 6.69 7.71
C ASN A 110 11.83 5.41 8.46
N LEU A 111 10.90 4.63 7.91
CA LEU A 111 10.50 3.34 8.50
C LEU A 111 11.47 2.25 8.05
N LYS A 112 11.72 1.28 8.94
CA LYS A 112 12.42 0.06 8.55
C LYS A 112 11.43 -0.88 7.88
N ILE A 113 11.60 -1.15 6.60
CA ILE A 113 10.64 -1.92 5.80
C ILE A 113 11.39 -3.07 5.14
N ASP A 114 11.19 -4.26 5.69
CA ASP A 114 11.70 -5.52 5.13
C ASP A 114 10.71 -6.12 4.13
N MET A 115 9.42 -5.77 4.23
CA MET A 115 8.39 -6.27 3.32
C MET A 115 7.28 -5.27 3.05
N ILE A 116 6.79 -5.22 1.81
CA ILE A 116 5.57 -4.50 1.43
C ILE A 116 4.53 -5.49 0.92
N LEU A 117 3.32 -5.39 1.47
CA LEU A 117 2.18 -6.27 1.21
C LEU A 117 1.11 -5.46 0.47
N PRO A 118 1.21 -5.35 -0.86
CA PRO A 118 0.15 -4.72 -1.66
C PRO A 118 -1.08 -5.64 -1.71
N GLY A 119 -2.23 -5.04 -2.02
CA GLY A 119 -3.50 -5.76 -2.26
C GLY A 119 -3.55 -6.45 -3.63
N HIS A 120 -2.63 -6.11 -4.54
CA HIS A 120 -2.59 -6.62 -5.90
C HIS A 120 -1.17 -7.00 -6.33
N GLY A 121 -1.02 -8.19 -6.91
CA GLY A 121 0.25 -8.70 -7.41
C GLY A 121 1.09 -9.38 -6.32
N PRO A 122 2.39 -9.59 -6.57
CA PRO A 122 3.25 -10.30 -5.62
C PRO A 122 3.57 -9.45 -4.39
N VAL A 123 3.77 -10.12 -3.25
CA VAL A 123 4.33 -9.51 -2.04
C VAL A 123 5.80 -9.14 -2.29
N LEU A 124 6.18 -7.93 -1.89
CA LEU A 124 7.52 -7.39 -2.12
C LEU A 124 8.44 -7.78 -0.97
N VAL A 125 9.24 -8.83 -1.16
CA VAL A 125 10.21 -9.35 -0.19
C VAL A 125 11.66 -9.14 -0.64
N GLU A 126 11.89 -9.01 -1.94
CA GLU A 126 13.20 -8.71 -2.53
C GLU A 126 13.24 -7.22 -2.92
N GLU A 127 14.16 -6.47 -2.29
CA GLU A 127 14.36 -5.04 -2.53
C GLU A 127 13.07 -4.20 -2.53
N PRO A 128 12.18 -4.28 -1.51
CA PRO A 128 10.87 -3.60 -1.54
C PRO A 128 10.99 -2.08 -1.78
N MET A 129 12.02 -1.44 -1.22
CA MET A 129 12.26 -0.01 -1.41
C MET A 129 12.63 0.36 -2.85
N LYS A 130 13.06 -0.58 -3.69
CA LYS A 130 13.29 -0.34 -5.12
C LYS A 130 11.98 -0.07 -5.86
N ILE A 131 10.88 -0.72 -5.49
CA ILE A 131 9.55 -0.45 -6.04
C ILE A 131 9.05 0.91 -5.57
N VAL A 132 9.29 1.26 -4.31
CA VAL A 132 8.98 2.59 -3.77
C VAL A 132 9.73 3.68 -4.53
N GLU A 133 11.02 3.48 -4.79
CA GLU A 133 11.84 4.43 -5.55
C GLU A 133 11.44 4.49 -7.03
N THR A 134 11.01 3.37 -7.61
CA THR A 134 10.43 3.35 -8.97
C THR A 134 9.17 4.23 -9.04
N TYR A 135 8.28 4.13 -8.05
CA TYR A 135 7.10 5.00 -7.94
C TYR A 135 7.50 6.47 -7.73
N ARG A 136 8.57 6.73 -6.97
CA ARG A 136 9.12 8.09 -6.79
C ARG A 136 9.60 8.67 -8.12
N GLN A 137 10.31 7.90 -8.94
CA GLN A 137 10.82 8.35 -10.23
C GLN A 137 9.71 8.58 -11.27
N TRP A 138 8.64 7.80 -11.23
CA TRP A 138 7.49 7.98 -12.12
C TRP A 138 6.59 9.15 -11.72
N SER A 139 6.70 9.64 -10.47
CA SER A 139 5.88 10.71 -9.90
C SER A 139 6.52 12.08 -10.04
#